data_AF-A0A843TVZ7-F1
#
_entry.id   AF-A0A843TVZ7-F1
#
_cell.length_a   1.000
_cell.length_b   1.000
_cell.length_c   1.000
_cell.angle_alpha   90.00
_cell.angle_beta   90.00
_cell.angle_gamma   90.00
#
_symmetry.space_group_name_H-M   'P 1'
#
loop_
_entity.id
_entity.type
_entity.pdbx_description
1 polymer ?
#
loop_
_entity_poly.entity_id
_entity_poly.type
_entity_poly.pdbx_seq_one_letter_code
_entity_poly.pdbx_strand_id
1 'polypeptide(L)'
;MFTYKRRVKEHWIHVAVLPAAESRVLADFSSSARPRRLFKRPWTVGHLPRPRSLCSSPVIGFSLYQTHSAIPTRAKSPSPPRNFSSLPASMAPTTQMTFAAAAANGVHGEGKPHRGVRQQGGYGVVKCNPLLAEQKTSLRGVVAELLACANPAKPTISLGVGDLSNFACFREAHGFGRYVAEAVSSGDFDGYPPSCGHSFARRAVAEYLSRGVGEEAGGRAGEGDVFLTCGGTQALHVCLTAVAGRGCNVLLPRPGFPPYEAACELNGVEPRYYDLLPERGWEADLARVRLLADDRTAAMVVINPNNPCGAVYSRRHLLQIAETARELSLPIVADEVYAHMVFGGSEFVPMAAFASVAPVLTIGALSKRWLVPGWRLGWIAISDPFGALRQVKVAIERMMNVTLGPTSIVQAVVPYLLSSACDEFHKHVMELLEISSNSVYKKITEIEGFKCHFKPQGAMFTMVEINTSELVGVKDDMDFARKLMKEESVLVLPGSVLGLKNWIRIFFGAPVGILEEACDRIKLFCERQQQYTITSCVGFPMPELLPPTTPPFIV
;
A
#
# COMPACT_ATOMS: atom_id res chain seq x y z
N MET A 1 -16.11 20.32 50.42
CA MET A 1 -15.89 21.55 51.22
C MET A 1 -14.84 22.38 50.50
N PHE A 2 -15.02 23.70 50.44
CA PHE A 2 -14.33 24.72 49.63
C PHE A 2 -14.99 25.11 48.29
N THR A 3 -15.79 26.16 48.44
CA THR A 3 -16.29 27.16 47.52
C THR A 3 -15.23 27.84 46.66
N TYR A 4 -15.58 28.12 45.39
CA TYR A 4 -15.22 29.39 44.77
C TYR A 4 -16.41 29.95 43.95
N LYS A 5 -16.90 31.11 44.37
CA LYS A 5 -17.85 31.97 43.64
C LYS A 5 -17.05 32.96 42.80
N ARG A 6 -17.38 33.14 41.52
CA ARG A 6 -17.51 34.50 40.96
C ARG A 6 -18.44 34.57 39.75
N ARG A 7 -19.22 35.65 39.78
CA ARG A 7 -20.34 36.06 38.93
C ARG A 7 -19.92 36.47 37.51
N VAL A 8 -20.72 36.02 36.52
CA VAL A 8 -21.68 36.77 35.67
C VAL A 8 -21.05 37.86 34.78
N LYS A 9 -21.14 37.64 33.46
CA LYS A 9 -21.79 38.57 32.52
C LYS A 9 -22.46 37.76 31.41
N GLU A 10 -23.79 37.81 31.43
CA GLU A 10 -24.71 37.40 30.37
C GLU A 10 -24.41 38.18 29.10
N HIS A 11 -24.56 37.58 27.92
CA HIS A 11 -25.16 38.18 26.72
C HIS A 11 -25.81 37.03 25.94
N TRP A 12 -27.14 37.03 25.92
CA TRP A 12 -27.98 36.17 25.10
C TRP A 12 -28.05 36.76 23.70
N ILE A 13 -27.82 35.95 22.67
CA ILE A 13 -28.36 36.20 21.33
C ILE A 13 -29.13 34.95 20.93
N HIS A 14 -30.45 35.07 20.96
CA HIS A 14 -31.37 34.21 20.24
C HIS A 14 -31.36 34.57 18.76
N VAL A 15 -31.17 33.61 17.86
CA VAL A 15 -31.76 33.67 16.53
C VAL A 15 -32.34 32.29 16.20
N ALA A 16 -33.61 32.33 15.81
CA ALA A 16 -34.49 31.21 15.56
C ALA A 16 -34.21 30.51 14.22
N VAL A 17 -34.50 29.21 14.21
CA VAL A 17 -34.72 28.38 13.03
C VAL A 17 -36.19 28.50 12.62
N LEU A 18 -36.50 28.57 11.31
CA LEU A 18 -37.66 27.97 10.60
C LEU A 18 -37.59 28.33 9.07
N PRO A 19 -38.31 27.62 8.16
CA PRO A 19 -37.77 27.08 6.90
C PRO A 19 -38.58 27.46 5.62
N ALA A 20 -38.30 26.73 4.51
CA ALA A 20 -39.02 26.63 3.20
C ALA A 20 -38.62 27.70 2.15
N ALA A 21 -38.74 27.51 0.82
CA ALA A 21 -38.87 26.40 -0.12
C ALA A 21 -38.62 26.97 -1.54
N GLU A 22 -38.32 26.08 -2.49
CA GLU A 22 -38.47 26.12 -3.96
C GLU A 22 -38.72 27.44 -4.74
N SER A 23 -37.97 27.65 -5.83
CA SER A 23 -38.52 27.70 -7.22
C SER A 23 -37.45 27.94 -8.29
N ARG A 24 -37.72 27.37 -9.48
CA ARG A 24 -36.94 27.37 -10.73
C ARG A 24 -37.15 28.66 -11.56
N VAL A 25 -36.26 28.86 -12.55
CA VAL A 25 -36.50 29.22 -13.98
C VAL A 25 -35.68 30.42 -14.53
N LEU A 26 -34.85 30.08 -15.54
CA LEU A 26 -34.42 30.77 -16.79
C LEU A 26 -34.20 32.31 -16.84
N ALA A 27 -33.06 32.75 -17.38
CA ALA A 27 -32.93 33.17 -18.79
C ALA A 27 -31.59 33.90 -19.08
N ASP A 28 -31.04 33.60 -20.25
CA ASP A 28 -29.93 34.27 -20.94
C ASP A 28 -30.13 35.79 -21.11
N PHE A 29 -29.03 36.56 -21.16
CA PHE A 29 -28.85 37.60 -22.18
C PHE A 29 -27.36 37.93 -22.38
N SER A 30 -26.98 37.95 -23.66
CA SER A 30 -25.68 38.40 -24.17
C SER A 30 -25.65 39.93 -24.33
N SER A 31 -24.46 40.53 -24.26
CA SER A 31 -23.86 41.32 -25.37
C SER A 31 -22.79 42.32 -24.89
N SER A 32 -21.65 42.24 -25.58
CA SER A 32 -20.74 43.29 -26.04
C SER A 32 -20.59 44.62 -25.28
N ALA A 33 -19.35 44.94 -24.90
CA ALA A 33 -18.62 46.11 -25.43
C ALA A 33 -17.15 46.15 -24.96
N ARG A 34 -16.19 46.10 -25.89
CA ARG A 34 -14.91 46.83 -25.78
C ARG A 34 -15.06 48.11 -26.59
N PRO A 35 -14.24 49.17 -26.36
CA PRO A 35 -13.05 49.29 -27.20
C PRO A 35 -11.84 50.05 -26.61
N ARG A 36 -10.72 49.91 -27.36
CA ARG A 36 -9.58 50.82 -27.57
C ARG A 36 -8.27 50.61 -26.79
N ARG A 37 -7.27 50.23 -27.59
CA ARG A 37 -5.82 50.31 -27.40
C ARG A 37 -5.32 51.74 -27.55
N LEU A 38 -4.22 52.09 -26.88
CA LEU A 38 -3.24 53.09 -27.34
C LEU A 38 -1.81 52.64 -26.98
N PHE A 39 -0.90 52.85 -27.93
CA PHE A 39 0.51 52.49 -27.99
C PHE A 39 1.41 53.34 -27.07
N LYS A 40 2.54 52.79 -26.58
CA LYS A 40 3.93 53.19 -26.94
C LYS A 40 4.99 52.33 -26.23
N ARG A 41 6.18 52.30 -26.85
CA ARG A 41 7.26 51.30 -26.82
C ARG A 41 8.48 51.75 -25.95
N PRO A 42 9.62 51.02 -25.90
CA PRO A 42 10.43 50.73 -24.70
C PRO A 42 11.66 51.63 -24.51
N TRP A 43 12.38 51.43 -23.39
CA TRP A 43 13.72 51.96 -23.15
C TRP A 43 14.73 50.83 -22.93
N THR A 44 15.92 50.99 -23.53
CA THR A 44 17.13 50.19 -23.33
C THR A 44 18.35 51.09 -23.17
N VAL A 45 19.31 50.57 -22.36
CA VAL A 45 20.77 50.82 -22.26
C VAL A 45 21.29 51.96 -21.36
N GLY A 46 22.16 51.56 -20.41
CA GLY A 46 23.18 52.41 -19.76
C GLY A 46 24.18 51.56 -18.95
N HIS A 47 25.48 51.64 -19.27
CA HIS A 47 26.60 50.85 -18.76
C HIS A 47 27.34 51.49 -17.55
N LEU A 48 27.82 50.64 -16.61
CA LEU A 48 29.06 50.70 -15.75
C LEU A 48 29.19 51.83 -14.68
N PRO A 49 30.08 51.71 -13.65
CA PRO A 49 31.21 50.77 -13.45
C PRO A 49 31.30 50.00 -12.10
N ARG A 50 32.22 49.01 -12.06
CA ARG A 50 32.63 48.16 -10.92
C ARG A 50 33.50 48.90 -9.90
N PRO A 51 33.61 48.37 -8.65
CA PRO A 51 34.88 48.39 -7.91
C PRO A 51 35.41 46.99 -7.58
N ARG A 52 36.73 46.98 -7.37
CA ARG A 52 37.63 45.84 -7.08
C ARG A 52 37.45 45.34 -5.64
N SER A 53 37.64 44.05 -5.41
CA SER A 53 38.20 43.54 -4.15
C SER A 53 39.03 42.28 -4.39
N LEU A 54 40.14 42.23 -3.64
CA LEU A 54 41.22 41.26 -3.70
C LEU A 54 40.82 39.94 -3.04
N CYS A 55 41.25 38.82 -3.62
CA CYS A 55 41.34 37.55 -2.92
C CYS A 55 42.68 36.90 -3.25
N SER A 56 43.49 36.69 -2.21
CA SER A 56 44.76 35.97 -2.23
C SER A 56 44.55 34.57 -1.67
N SER A 57 44.96 33.55 -2.42
CA SER A 57 45.50 32.28 -1.88
C SER A 57 46.26 31.50 -2.96
N PRO A 58 47.26 30.68 -2.56
CA PRO A 58 48.32 30.19 -3.44
C PRO A 58 48.07 28.79 -4.02
N VAL A 59 49.05 28.43 -4.86
CA VAL A 59 49.15 27.38 -5.89
C VAL A 59 49.53 26.00 -5.31
N ILE A 60 49.42 24.98 -6.19
CA ILE A 60 50.19 23.72 -6.34
C ILE A 60 49.30 22.47 -6.06
N GLY A 61 49.11 21.50 -6.97
CA GLY A 61 49.68 21.25 -8.30
C GLY A 61 49.29 19.85 -8.85
N PHE A 62 49.66 19.62 -10.13
CA PHE A 62 49.66 18.37 -10.93
C PHE A 62 48.32 17.83 -11.49
N SER A 63 48.23 17.30 -12.72
CA SER A 63 49.16 17.13 -13.84
C SER A 63 48.34 17.03 -15.13
N LEU A 64 48.81 17.68 -16.20
CA LEU A 64 48.31 17.53 -17.57
C LEU A 64 48.70 16.17 -18.15
N TYR A 65 47.78 15.55 -18.91
CA TYR A 65 48.10 14.88 -20.16
C TYR A 65 47.02 15.24 -21.18
N GLN A 66 47.41 16.06 -22.17
CA GLN A 66 46.71 16.24 -23.43
C GLN A 66 47.18 15.14 -24.39
N THR A 67 46.26 14.58 -25.19
CA THR A 67 46.51 14.33 -26.61
C THR A 67 45.23 14.49 -27.41
N HIS A 68 45.38 15.20 -28.54
CA HIS A 68 44.37 15.58 -29.51
C HIS A 68 43.90 14.42 -30.42
N SER A 69 42.62 14.51 -30.78
CA SER A 69 41.98 14.29 -32.09
C SER A 69 42.53 13.26 -33.08
N ALA A 70 41.67 12.32 -33.49
CA ALA A 70 41.55 11.89 -34.89
C ALA A 70 40.16 11.28 -35.16
N ILE A 71 39.47 11.81 -36.17
CA ILE A 71 38.31 11.23 -36.83
C ILE A 71 38.80 10.06 -37.72
N PRO A 72 38.04 8.95 -37.83
CA PRO A 72 37.91 8.32 -39.12
C PRO A 72 36.46 7.99 -39.52
N THR A 73 36.30 8.06 -40.84
CA THR A 73 35.13 7.89 -41.68
C THR A 73 34.53 6.48 -41.70
N ARG A 74 33.19 6.43 -41.64
CA ARG A 74 32.23 5.58 -42.38
C ARG A 74 32.66 4.14 -42.75
N ALA A 75 32.11 3.16 -42.03
CA ALA A 75 31.88 1.81 -42.55
C ALA A 75 30.64 1.14 -41.91
N LYS A 76 29.74 0.70 -42.81
CA LYS A 76 28.74 -0.38 -42.72
C LYS A 76 27.85 -0.51 -41.47
N SER A 77 26.55 -0.39 -41.74
CA SER A 77 25.40 -0.75 -40.91
C SER A 77 25.52 -2.11 -40.21
N PRO A 78 25.29 -2.19 -38.89
CA PRO A 78 24.76 -3.38 -38.27
C PRO A 78 23.22 -3.32 -38.26
N SER A 79 22.63 -4.45 -38.61
CA SER A 79 21.22 -4.81 -38.53
C SER A 79 20.54 -4.39 -37.22
N PRO A 80 19.22 -4.12 -37.23
CA PRO A 80 18.50 -3.75 -36.01
C PRO A 80 18.55 -4.91 -35.01
N PRO A 81 18.66 -4.64 -33.69
CA PRO A 81 18.57 -5.71 -32.72
C PRO A 81 17.18 -6.35 -32.81
N ARG A 82 17.19 -7.68 -32.79
CA ARG A 82 16.04 -8.57 -32.87
C ARG A 82 14.91 -8.08 -31.98
N ASN A 83 13.69 -8.15 -32.50
CA ASN A 83 12.44 -8.03 -31.77
C ASN A 83 12.54 -8.72 -30.40
N PHE A 84 12.54 -7.94 -29.32
CA PHE A 84 12.14 -8.42 -27.99
C PHE A 84 10.60 -8.55 -28.00
N SER A 85 10.09 -9.44 -28.84
CA SER A 85 8.72 -9.92 -28.75
C SER A 85 8.73 -11.24 -27.98
N SER A 86 7.86 -11.32 -26.98
CA SER A 86 7.49 -12.49 -26.18
C SER A 86 8.58 -13.11 -25.29
N LEU A 87 8.94 -12.41 -24.22
CA LEU A 87 9.11 -13.06 -22.92
C LEU A 87 7.78 -12.92 -22.19
N PRO A 88 7.20 -13.99 -21.61
CA PRO A 88 5.99 -13.83 -20.82
C PRO A 88 6.37 -12.95 -19.62
N ALA A 89 5.69 -11.80 -19.48
CA ALA A 89 5.78 -10.91 -18.31
C ALA A 89 5.09 -11.54 -17.08
N SER A 90 5.30 -12.85 -16.89
CA SER A 90 4.62 -13.70 -15.95
C SER A 90 5.65 -14.23 -14.96
N MET A 91 5.54 -13.72 -13.74
CA MET A 91 6.06 -14.29 -12.52
C MET A 91 7.58 -14.29 -12.33
N ALA A 92 8.06 -13.19 -11.77
CA ALA A 92 9.01 -13.30 -10.68
C ALA A 92 8.54 -12.42 -9.51
N PRO A 93 7.55 -12.86 -8.69
CA PRO A 93 7.63 -12.44 -7.31
C PRO A 93 8.99 -12.91 -6.81
N THR A 94 9.70 -12.09 -6.05
CA THR A 94 10.96 -12.50 -5.39
C THR A 94 10.65 -13.71 -4.50
N THR A 95 10.79 -14.91 -5.08
CA THR A 95 10.47 -16.19 -4.46
C THR A 95 11.44 -16.35 -3.30
N GLN A 96 10.92 -16.41 -2.08
CA GLN A 96 11.64 -17.12 -1.03
C GLN A 96 11.67 -18.57 -1.49
N MET A 97 12.81 -19.05 -1.99
CA MET A 97 12.99 -20.49 -2.13
C MET A 97 12.94 -21.07 -0.73
N THR A 98 11.87 -21.80 -0.41
CA THR A 98 11.81 -22.65 0.77
C THR A 98 12.76 -23.81 0.54
N PHE A 99 14.03 -23.63 0.90
CA PHE A 99 14.93 -24.76 1.09
C PHE A 99 14.46 -25.48 2.37
N ALA A 100 13.80 -26.62 2.20
CA ALA A 100 13.55 -27.58 3.27
C ALA A 100 14.86 -28.28 3.68
N ALA A 101 15.84 -27.51 4.17
CA ALA A 101 17.09 -27.99 4.75
C ALA A 101 17.87 -26.82 5.37
N ALA A 102 17.39 -26.27 6.49
CA ALA A 102 18.23 -25.43 7.36
C ALA A 102 17.75 -25.53 8.82
N ALA A 103 17.67 -26.77 9.32
CA ALA A 103 17.76 -26.98 10.75
C ALA A 103 19.22 -26.77 11.18
N ALA A 104 19.40 -26.12 12.34
CA ALA A 104 20.65 -25.89 13.07
C ALA A 104 21.41 -24.57 12.84
N ASN A 105 20.73 -23.43 12.89
CA ASN A 105 21.37 -22.20 13.39
C ASN A 105 20.89 -21.94 14.82
N GLY A 106 21.75 -22.25 15.79
CA GLY A 106 21.41 -22.29 17.22
C GLY A 106 20.93 -20.95 17.79
N VAL A 107 19.81 -21.01 18.50
CA VAL A 107 19.14 -19.92 19.22
C VAL A 107 19.96 -19.51 20.45
N HIS A 108 19.90 -18.24 20.85
CA HIS A 108 20.45 -17.75 22.12
C HIS A 108 19.72 -18.39 23.30
N GLY A 109 20.30 -19.44 23.88
CA GLY A 109 19.98 -19.86 25.25
C GLY A 109 20.87 -19.08 26.23
N GLU A 110 20.29 -18.58 27.32
CA GLU A 110 21.03 -18.13 28.50
C GLU A 110 21.69 -19.36 29.16
N GLY A 111 22.86 -19.73 28.66
CA GLY A 111 23.67 -20.84 29.19
C GLY A 111 25.09 -20.37 29.41
N LYS A 112 25.61 -20.59 30.63
CA LYS A 112 26.99 -20.29 31.04
C LYS A 112 28.03 -20.80 30.02
N PRO A 113 29.19 -20.13 29.88
CA PRO A 113 30.17 -20.49 28.86
C PRO A 113 30.83 -21.83 29.20
N HIS A 114 30.54 -22.88 28.44
CA HIS A 114 31.36 -24.09 28.45
C HIS A 114 32.64 -23.87 27.62
N ARG A 115 33.79 -23.99 28.30
CA ARG A 115 35.13 -24.08 27.70
C ARG A 115 35.31 -25.45 27.03
N GLY A 116 35.92 -25.45 25.83
CA GLY A 116 36.43 -26.62 25.11
C GLY A 116 35.37 -27.25 24.20
N VAL A 117 35.57 -27.49 22.90
CA VAL A 117 36.73 -28.06 22.20
C VAL A 117 36.81 -27.43 20.79
N ARG A 118 37.98 -26.93 20.37
CA ARG A 118 38.22 -26.57 18.96
C ARG A 118 38.43 -27.86 18.17
N GLN A 119 37.46 -28.26 17.36
CA GLN A 119 37.71 -29.21 16.28
C GLN A 119 38.61 -28.55 15.23
N GLN A 120 39.75 -29.18 14.94
CA GLN A 120 40.60 -28.79 13.82
C GLN A 120 39.89 -29.15 12.51
N GLY A 121 39.61 -28.15 11.67
CA GLY A 121 39.15 -28.33 10.28
C GLY A 121 37.68 -28.01 9.97
N GLY A 122 36.83 -27.71 10.95
CA GLY A 122 35.43 -27.31 10.72
C GLY A 122 35.23 -25.80 10.85
N TYR A 123 34.70 -25.14 9.83
CA TYR A 123 34.24 -23.75 9.97
C TYR A 123 33.17 -23.68 11.09
N GLY A 124 33.30 -22.71 12.00
CA GLY A 124 32.29 -22.49 13.04
C GLY A 124 30.94 -22.08 12.44
N VAL A 125 29.83 -22.55 13.03
CA VAL A 125 28.47 -22.17 12.60
C VAL A 125 28.27 -20.67 12.80
N VAL A 126 28.01 -19.94 11.70
CA VAL A 126 27.68 -18.51 11.74
C VAL A 126 26.22 -18.36 12.17
N LYS A 127 26.00 -17.73 13.32
CA LYS A 127 24.64 -17.48 13.83
C LYS A 127 24.03 -16.25 13.14
N CYS A 128 22.74 -16.33 12.81
CA CYS A 128 21.97 -15.19 12.30
C CYS A 128 21.24 -14.46 13.43
N ASN A 129 20.61 -13.32 13.10
CA ASN A 129 19.73 -12.62 14.04
C ASN A 129 18.59 -13.58 14.46
N PRO A 130 18.38 -13.83 15.76
CA PRO A 130 17.39 -14.80 16.24
C PRO A 130 15.96 -14.46 15.79
N LEU A 131 15.59 -13.18 15.68
CA LEU A 131 14.26 -12.78 15.20
C LEU A 131 14.03 -13.12 13.72
N LEU A 132 15.10 -13.22 12.94
CA LEU A 132 15.06 -13.62 11.53
C LEU A 132 15.30 -15.14 11.35
N ALA A 133 15.69 -15.84 12.42
CA ALA A 133 15.89 -17.29 12.42
C ALA A 133 14.55 -18.04 12.54
N GLU A 134 13.55 -17.42 13.17
CA GLU A 134 12.20 -17.96 13.24
C GLU A 134 11.55 -17.99 11.84
N GLN A 135 11.18 -19.20 11.39
CA GLN A 135 10.48 -19.37 10.12
C GLN A 135 8.99 -19.04 10.28
N LYS A 136 8.62 -17.78 10.04
CA LYS A 136 7.23 -17.40 9.78
C LYS A 136 6.98 -17.38 8.28
N THR A 137 5.88 -18.00 7.85
CA THR A 137 5.50 -17.98 6.43
C THR A 137 5.11 -16.57 6.02
N SER A 138 5.89 -15.95 5.14
CA SER A 138 5.55 -14.63 4.61
C SER A 138 4.40 -14.72 3.60
N LEU A 139 3.71 -13.60 3.35
CA LEU A 139 2.71 -13.51 2.27
C LEU A 139 3.29 -13.98 0.92
N ARG A 140 4.55 -13.64 0.64
CA ARG A 140 5.25 -14.10 -0.57
C ARG A 140 5.53 -15.60 -0.55
N GLY A 141 5.87 -16.16 0.61
CA GLY A 141 6.04 -17.59 0.82
C GLY A 141 4.75 -18.36 0.53
N VAL A 142 3.61 -17.90 1.07
CA VAL A 142 2.29 -18.50 0.77
C VAL A 142 1.94 -18.43 -0.71
N VAL A 143 2.15 -17.27 -1.34
CA VAL A 143 1.91 -17.13 -2.79
C VAL A 143 2.79 -18.10 -3.58
N ALA A 144 4.08 -18.22 -3.25
CA ALA A 144 4.99 -19.14 -3.92
C ALA A 144 4.57 -20.62 -3.72
N GLU A 145 4.16 -20.99 -2.51
CA GLU A 145 3.66 -22.33 -2.19
C GLU A 145 2.42 -22.68 -3.03
N LEU A 146 1.45 -21.77 -3.10
CA LEU A 146 0.23 -21.96 -3.87
C LEU A 146 0.55 -22.09 -5.36
N LEU A 147 1.38 -21.19 -5.90
CA LEU A 147 1.79 -21.22 -7.31
C LEU A 147 2.51 -22.51 -7.71
N ALA A 148 3.26 -23.12 -6.79
CA ALA A 148 3.92 -24.40 -7.02
C ALA A 148 2.92 -25.57 -7.22
N CYS A 149 1.67 -25.40 -6.79
CA CYS A 149 0.61 -26.40 -6.91
C CYS A 149 -0.30 -26.18 -8.12
N ALA A 150 0.01 -25.26 -9.03
CA ALA A 150 -0.82 -24.93 -10.20
C ALA A 150 -1.18 -26.15 -11.06
N ASN A 151 -2.40 -26.20 -11.59
CA ASN A 151 -2.78 -27.19 -12.60
C ASN A 151 -2.03 -26.91 -13.93
N PRO A 152 -1.15 -27.80 -14.42
CA PRO A 152 -0.41 -27.58 -15.65
C PRO A 152 -1.31 -27.56 -16.90
N ALA A 153 -2.54 -28.08 -16.82
CA ALA A 153 -3.48 -28.10 -17.92
C ALA A 153 -4.27 -26.79 -18.10
N LYS A 154 -4.24 -25.88 -17.12
CA LYS A 154 -4.99 -24.62 -17.16
C LYS A 154 -4.06 -23.42 -17.04
N PRO A 155 -4.22 -22.37 -17.87
CA PRO A 155 -3.52 -21.11 -17.68
C PRO A 155 -3.78 -20.56 -16.27
N THR A 156 -2.73 -20.09 -15.62
CA THR A 156 -2.82 -19.52 -14.27
C THR A 156 -3.41 -18.11 -14.32
N ILE A 157 -4.44 -17.88 -13.51
CA ILE A 157 -5.00 -16.56 -13.26
C ILE A 157 -4.68 -16.17 -11.81
N SER A 158 -3.96 -15.06 -11.63
CA SER A 158 -3.57 -14.58 -10.31
C SER A 158 -4.45 -13.43 -9.84
N LEU A 159 -5.33 -13.71 -8.87
CA LEU A 159 -6.07 -12.73 -8.08
C LEU A 159 -5.44 -12.53 -6.68
N GLY A 160 -4.33 -13.19 -6.37
CA GLY A 160 -3.63 -13.08 -5.08
C GLY A 160 -2.60 -11.95 -5.03
N VAL A 161 -2.06 -11.52 -6.18
CA VAL A 161 -0.99 -10.52 -6.28
C VAL A 161 -1.54 -9.16 -6.67
N GLY A 162 -1.33 -8.16 -5.81
CA GLY A 162 -1.82 -6.80 -6.02
C GLY A 162 -0.86 -5.87 -6.76
N ASP A 163 -0.76 -6.06 -8.08
CA ASP A 163 0.03 -5.19 -8.96
C ASP A 163 -0.69 -4.92 -10.28
N LEU A 164 -1.31 -3.74 -10.35
CA LEU A 164 -1.99 -3.22 -11.55
C LEU A 164 -1.02 -3.04 -12.73
N SER A 165 0.26 -2.78 -12.46
CA SER A 165 1.24 -2.50 -13.52
C SER A 165 1.54 -3.73 -14.38
N ASN A 166 1.09 -4.93 -13.99
CA ASN A 166 1.21 -6.14 -14.80
C ASN A 166 0.28 -6.14 -16.02
N PHE A 167 -0.83 -5.38 -15.99
CA PHE A 167 -1.85 -5.41 -17.03
C PHE A 167 -1.77 -4.17 -17.93
N ALA A 168 -1.76 -4.39 -19.25
CA ALA A 168 -1.53 -3.33 -20.23
C ALA A 168 -2.59 -2.22 -20.18
N CYS A 169 -3.87 -2.57 -19.95
CA CYS A 169 -4.97 -1.61 -19.87
C CYS A 169 -4.78 -0.54 -18.80
N PHE A 170 -4.02 -0.82 -17.72
CA PHE A 170 -3.70 0.19 -16.72
C PHE A 170 -2.44 1.01 -17.07
N ARG A 171 -1.55 0.50 -17.94
CA ARG A 171 -0.33 1.20 -18.37
C ARG A 171 -0.54 2.17 -19.54
N GLU A 172 -1.55 1.90 -20.37
CA GLU A 172 -1.77 2.51 -21.67
C GLU A 172 -2.25 3.96 -21.57
N ALA A 173 -1.41 4.89 -21.12
CA ALA A 173 -1.70 6.34 -21.18
C ALA A 173 -0.57 7.25 -20.67
N HIS A 174 0.34 6.78 -19.82
CA HIS A 174 0.99 7.73 -18.91
C HIS A 174 2.31 8.33 -19.40
N GLY A 175 3.06 7.63 -20.27
CA GLY A 175 4.32 8.16 -20.83
C GLY A 175 5.39 8.56 -19.80
N PHE A 176 5.22 8.23 -18.51
CA PHE A 176 6.09 8.68 -17.41
C PHE A 176 7.57 8.32 -17.64
N GLY A 177 7.84 7.21 -18.33
CA GLY A 177 9.19 6.78 -18.68
C GLY A 177 10.00 7.83 -19.46
N ARG A 178 9.34 8.70 -20.24
CA ARG A 178 10.03 9.78 -20.97
C ARG A 178 10.68 10.80 -20.04
N TYR A 179 10.00 11.17 -18.95
CA TYR A 179 10.51 12.13 -17.98
C TYR A 179 11.68 11.55 -17.20
N VAL A 180 11.64 10.24 -16.91
CA VAL A 180 12.77 9.52 -16.32
C VAL A 180 13.94 9.49 -17.30
N ALA A 181 13.69 9.20 -18.58
CA ALA A 181 14.72 9.20 -19.61
C ALA A 181 15.35 10.60 -19.80
N GLU A 182 14.55 11.66 -19.74
CA GLU A 182 15.02 13.05 -19.76
C GLU A 182 15.89 13.37 -18.54
N ALA A 183 15.46 12.99 -17.34
CA ALA A 183 16.25 13.17 -16.11
C ALA A 183 17.60 12.45 -16.20
N VAL A 184 17.62 11.21 -16.68
CA VAL A 184 18.86 10.45 -16.93
C VAL A 184 19.73 11.13 -17.99
N SER A 185 19.13 11.56 -19.10
CA SER A 185 19.88 12.16 -20.22
C SER A 185 20.48 13.52 -19.86
N SER A 186 19.91 14.22 -18.88
CA SER A 186 20.43 15.51 -18.40
C SER A 186 21.76 15.37 -17.64
N GLY A 187 21.96 14.27 -16.91
CA GLY A 187 23.06 14.10 -15.95
C GLY A 187 22.93 14.94 -14.68
N ASP A 188 21.92 15.81 -14.55
CA ASP A 188 21.76 16.74 -13.43
C ASP A 188 21.42 16.03 -12.10
N PHE A 189 20.93 14.79 -12.17
CA PHE A 189 20.43 14.03 -11.03
C PHE A 189 21.28 12.78 -10.70
N ASP A 190 22.49 12.66 -11.26
CA ASP A 190 23.37 11.51 -11.03
C ASP A 190 24.10 11.55 -9.67
N GLY A 191 24.17 12.73 -9.05
CA GLY A 191 24.82 12.94 -7.75
C GLY A 191 23.98 12.46 -6.55
N TYR A 192 24.63 12.38 -5.38
CA TYR A 192 23.93 12.03 -4.14
C TYR A 192 22.87 13.09 -3.77
N PRO A 193 21.59 12.70 -3.59
CA PRO A 193 20.59 13.60 -3.06
C PRO A 193 20.82 13.83 -1.55
N PRO A 194 20.23 14.89 -0.96
CA PRO A 194 20.06 14.97 0.48
C PRO A 194 19.34 13.72 1.00
N SER A 195 19.68 13.24 2.19
CA SER A 195 19.14 11.99 2.76
C SER A 195 17.60 11.99 2.91
N CYS A 196 17.01 13.15 3.16
CA CYS A 196 15.57 13.36 3.21
C CYS A 196 14.92 13.62 1.84
N GLY A 197 15.72 13.70 0.77
CA GLY A 197 15.29 14.00 -0.60
C GLY A 197 15.56 15.46 -1.01
N HIS A 198 15.54 15.71 -2.32
CA HIS A 198 15.67 17.04 -2.90
C HIS A 198 14.51 17.96 -2.50
N SER A 199 14.86 19.23 -2.24
CA SER A 199 13.91 20.29 -1.86
C SER A 199 12.71 20.40 -2.79
N PHE A 200 12.94 20.40 -4.12
CA PHE A 200 11.86 20.54 -5.10
C PHE A 200 10.84 19.39 -5.05
N ALA A 201 11.30 18.16 -4.81
CA ALA A 201 10.45 16.98 -4.74
C ALA A 201 9.68 16.93 -3.42
N ARG A 202 10.33 17.27 -2.30
CA ARG A 202 9.69 17.40 -0.98
C ARG A 202 8.60 18.47 -0.98
N ARG A 203 8.87 19.62 -1.61
CA ARG A 203 7.90 20.71 -1.77
C ARG A 203 6.69 20.27 -2.59
N ALA A 204 6.91 19.59 -3.71
CA ALA A 204 5.82 19.06 -4.53
C ALA A 204 4.92 18.09 -3.75
N VAL A 205 5.51 17.24 -2.90
CA VAL A 205 4.75 16.36 -1.99
C VAL A 205 3.95 17.18 -0.97
N ALA A 206 4.56 18.15 -0.31
CA ALA A 206 3.89 19.01 0.67
C ALA A 206 2.70 19.77 0.06
N GLU A 207 2.88 20.34 -1.13
CA GLU A 207 1.83 21.02 -1.89
C GLU A 207 0.71 20.06 -2.28
N TYR A 208 1.04 18.88 -2.80
CA TYR A 208 0.07 17.85 -3.17
C TYR A 208 -0.78 17.41 -1.98
N LEU A 209 -0.16 17.09 -0.84
CA LEU A 209 -0.87 16.67 0.36
C LEU A 209 -1.76 17.79 0.94
N SER A 210 -1.40 19.05 0.71
CA SER A 210 -2.18 20.20 1.17
C SER A 210 -3.49 20.40 0.38
N ARG A 211 -3.65 19.80 -0.81
CA ARG A 211 -4.82 20.01 -1.70
C ARG A 211 -6.16 19.47 -1.16
N GLY A 212 -6.15 18.74 -0.05
CA GLY A 212 -7.36 18.23 0.63
C GLY A 212 -7.45 18.62 2.11
N VAL A 213 -6.53 19.45 2.61
CA VAL A 213 -6.45 19.86 4.01
C VAL A 213 -6.89 21.32 4.13
N GLY A 214 -8.02 21.54 4.82
CA GLY A 214 -8.56 22.88 5.08
C GLY A 214 -7.58 23.74 5.86
N GLU A 215 -7.57 25.05 5.61
CA GLU A 215 -6.61 25.99 6.23
C GLU A 215 -6.71 25.99 7.76
N GLU A 216 -7.95 25.92 8.25
CA GLU A 216 -8.34 25.84 9.67
C GLU A 216 -7.80 24.59 10.38
N ALA A 217 -7.48 23.52 9.63
CA ALA A 217 -7.10 22.23 10.21
C ALA A 217 -5.69 22.22 10.82
N GLY A 218 -4.85 23.22 10.53
CA GLY A 218 -3.45 23.28 10.98
C GLY A 218 -2.58 22.10 10.49
N GLY A 219 -3.10 21.25 9.62
CA GLY A 219 -2.48 19.98 9.21
C GLY A 219 -1.63 20.05 7.94
N ARG A 220 -1.44 21.24 7.35
CA ARG A 220 -0.60 21.40 6.16
C ARG A 220 0.87 21.21 6.51
N ALA A 221 1.45 20.11 6.03
CA ALA A 221 2.87 19.85 6.16
C ALA A 221 3.67 20.82 5.26
N GLY A 222 4.76 21.38 5.78
CA GLY A 222 5.72 22.15 4.97
C GLY A 222 6.75 21.25 4.29
N GLU A 223 7.59 21.82 3.42
CA GLU A 223 8.74 21.12 2.82
C GLU A 223 9.60 20.44 3.91
N GLY A 224 9.83 21.16 5.01
CA GLY A 224 10.58 20.70 6.18
C GLY A 224 10.00 19.49 6.91
N ASP A 225 8.74 19.15 6.67
CA ASP A 225 8.01 18.06 7.34
C ASP A 225 7.86 16.81 6.47
N VAL A 226 8.38 16.86 5.24
CA VAL A 226 8.36 15.76 4.27
C VAL A 226 9.71 15.08 4.18
N PHE A 227 9.71 13.75 4.17
CA PHE A 227 10.88 12.89 3.98
C PHE A 227 10.60 11.92 2.83
N LEU A 228 11.43 11.93 1.79
CA LEU A 228 11.30 10.97 0.68
C LEU A 228 11.92 9.63 1.08
N THR A 229 11.29 8.54 0.70
CA THR A 229 11.65 7.17 1.10
C THR A 229 11.63 6.20 -0.08
N CYS A 230 12.31 5.07 0.07
CA CYS A 230 12.37 3.92 -0.84
C CYS A 230 11.04 3.15 -0.92
N GLY A 231 10.00 3.85 -1.38
CA GLY A 231 8.61 3.41 -1.39
C GLY A 231 7.99 3.42 0.01
N GLY A 232 6.67 3.18 0.06
CA GLY A 232 5.92 3.15 1.32
C GLY A 232 6.43 2.11 2.32
N THR A 233 7.13 1.07 1.86
CA THR A 233 7.75 0.08 2.75
C THR A 233 8.84 0.69 3.64
N GLN A 234 9.75 1.49 3.10
CA GLN A 234 10.74 2.15 3.94
C GLN A 234 10.06 3.18 4.85
N ALA A 235 9.06 3.93 4.35
CA ALA A 235 8.30 4.88 5.16
C ALA A 235 7.67 4.21 6.39
N LEU A 236 7.01 3.05 6.22
CA LEU A 236 6.45 2.24 7.30
C LEU A 236 7.52 1.89 8.35
N HIS A 237 8.68 1.40 7.90
CA HIS A 237 9.74 0.98 8.82
C HIS A 237 10.31 2.16 9.59
N VAL A 238 10.55 3.28 8.91
CA VAL A 238 11.07 4.51 9.52
C VAL A 238 10.06 5.09 10.51
N CYS A 239 8.77 5.18 10.16
CA CYS A 239 7.73 5.63 11.07
C CYS A 239 7.67 4.77 12.33
N LEU A 240 7.54 3.44 12.20
CA LEU A 240 7.43 2.54 13.34
C LEU A 240 8.67 2.57 14.23
N THR A 241 9.87 2.58 13.64
CA THR A 241 11.14 2.63 14.40
C THR A 241 11.32 3.98 15.11
N ALA A 242 10.78 5.07 14.53
CA ALA A 242 10.88 6.40 15.12
C ALA A 242 9.85 6.64 16.26
N VAL A 243 8.68 6.03 16.19
CA VAL A 243 7.62 6.20 17.20
C VAL A 243 7.68 5.16 18.33
N ALA A 244 8.19 3.96 18.07
CA ALA A 244 8.17 2.85 19.02
C ALA A 244 9.55 2.20 19.20
N GLY A 245 9.84 1.81 20.43
CA GLY A 245 11.05 1.06 20.79
C GLY A 245 10.73 -0.24 21.52
N ARG A 246 11.77 -1.03 21.79
CA ARG A 246 11.64 -2.33 22.46
C ARG A 246 10.82 -2.22 23.75
N GLY A 247 9.84 -3.10 23.92
CA GLY A 247 8.96 -3.14 25.09
C GLY A 247 7.72 -2.24 25.02
N CYS A 248 7.56 -1.48 23.94
CA CYS A 248 6.32 -0.78 23.60
C CYS A 248 5.38 -1.69 22.81
N ASN A 249 4.13 -1.24 22.61
CA ASN A 249 3.20 -1.84 21.67
C ASN A 249 2.67 -0.81 20.66
N VAL A 250 2.20 -1.29 19.51
CA VAL A 250 1.55 -0.47 18.47
C VAL A 250 0.23 -1.10 18.10
N LEU A 251 -0.82 -0.28 17.98
CA LEU A 251 -2.15 -0.74 17.57
C LEU A 251 -2.21 -0.86 16.04
N LEU A 252 -2.50 -2.06 15.54
CA LEU A 252 -2.60 -2.40 14.13
C LEU A 252 -4.02 -2.87 13.77
N PRO A 253 -4.54 -2.56 12.57
CA PRO A 253 -5.82 -3.08 12.13
C PRO A 253 -5.75 -4.58 11.82
N ARG A 254 -6.84 -5.30 12.07
CA ARG A 254 -7.07 -6.68 11.63
C ARG A 254 -8.43 -6.82 10.93
N PRO A 255 -8.47 -7.31 9.67
CA PRO A 255 -7.33 -7.70 8.86
C PRO A 255 -6.46 -6.49 8.48
N GLY A 256 -5.17 -6.72 8.26
CA GLY A 256 -4.19 -5.65 8.06
C GLY A 256 -3.15 -5.98 7.01
N PHE A 257 -2.22 -5.04 6.79
CA PHE A 257 -1.10 -5.24 5.87
C PHE A 257 0.10 -5.84 6.63
N PRO A 258 0.49 -7.11 6.37
CA PRO A 258 1.46 -7.84 7.19
C PRO A 258 2.83 -7.18 7.43
N PRO A 259 3.37 -6.32 6.53
CA PRO A 259 4.63 -5.62 6.81
C PRO A 259 4.64 -4.76 8.09
N TYR A 260 3.49 -4.30 8.58
CA TYR A 260 3.43 -3.60 9.88
C TYR A 260 3.77 -4.52 11.06
N GLU A 261 3.23 -5.74 11.08
CA GLU A 261 3.55 -6.75 12.09
C GLU A 261 5.04 -7.10 12.04
N ALA A 262 5.56 -7.44 10.86
CA ALA A 262 6.96 -7.78 10.68
C ALA A 262 7.90 -6.64 11.13
N ALA A 263 7.52 -5.38 10.86
CA ALA A 263 8.28 -4.22 11.31
C ALA A 263 8.23 -4.02 12.83
N CYS A 264 7.11 -4.33 13.49
CA CYS A 264 7.02 -4.31 14.95
C CYS A 264 7.93 -5.39 15.56
N GLU A 265 7.85 -6.63 15.06
CA GLU A 265 8.63 -7.76 15.55
C GLU A 265 10.14 -7.53 15.43
N LEU A 266 10.60 -7.02 14.29
CA LEU A 266 12.02 -6.72 14.06
C LEU A 266 12.56 -5.64 15.00
N ASN A 267 11.69 -4.76 15.50
CA ASN A 267 12.05 -3.72 16.47
C ASN A 267 11.81 -4.13 17.93
N GLY A 268 11.36 -5.37 18.18
CA GLY A 268 11.00 -5.83 19.53
C GLY A 268 9.79 -5.08 20.12
N VAL A 269 8.88 -4.63 19.25
CA VAL A 269 7.62 -3.96 19.57
C VAL A 269 6.50 -4.97 19.45
N GLU A 270 5.56 -4.96 20.40
CA GLU A 270 4.39 -5.84 20.39
C GLU A 270 3.31 -5.30 19.41
N PRO A 271 2.93 -6.04 18.35
CA PRO A 271 1.77 -5.69 17.54
C PRO A 271 0.48 -6.07 18.28
N ARG A 272 -0.39 -5.08 18.56
CA ARG A 272 -1.71 -5.32 19.15
C ARG A 272 -2.80 -5.03 18.13
N TYR A 273 -3.69 -6.00 17.92
CA TYR A 273 -4.66 -5.92 16.84
C TYR A 273 -6.02 -5.41 17.33
N TYR A 274 -6.51 -4.34 16.72
CA TYR A 274 -7.92 -3.96 16.80
C TYR A 274 -8.66 -4.46 15.56
N ASP A 275 -9.92 -4.86 15.72
CA ASP A 275 -10.69 -5.45 14.63
C ASP A 275 -11.33 -4.38 13.74
N LEU A 276 -11.46 -4.71 12.46
CA LEU A 276 -12.30 -4.00 11.49
C LEU A 276 -13.63 -4.73 11.37
N LEU A 277 -14.74 -3.99 11.36
CA LEU A 277 -16.09 -4.55 11.44
C LEU A 277 -16.71 -4.72 10.04
N PRO A 278 -16.77 -5.94 9.45
CA PRO A 278 -17.17 -6.12 8.04
C PRO A 278 -18.56 -5.53 7.72
N GLU A 279 -19.51 -5.73 8.62
CA GLU A 279 -20.92 -5.35 8.53
C GLU A 279 -21.13 -3.84 8.69
N ARG A 280 -20.09 -3.13 9.16
CA ARG A 280 -20.06 -1.68 9.25
C ARG A 280 -19.09 -1.07 8.25
N GLY A 281 -18.97 -1.69 7.08
CA GLY A 281 -18.08 -1.21 6.02
C GLY A 281 -16.61 -1.22 6.42
N TRP A 282 -16.22 -2.17 7.27
CA TRP A 282 -14.88 -2.33 7.81
C TRP A 282 -14.38 -1.15 8.67
N GLU A 283 -15.29 -0.36 9.25
CA GLU A 283 -14.92 0.64 10.26
C GLU A 283 -14.09 0.01 11.40
N ALA A 284 -13.15 0.77 11.94
CA ALA A 284 -12.34 0.35 13.08
C ALA A 284 -13.21 0.23 14.35
N ASP A 285 -13.03 -0.86 15.10
CA ASP A 285 -13.65 -0.99 16.42
C ASP A 285 -12.93 -0.11 17.47
N LEU A 286 -13.40 1.14 17.57
CA LEU A 286 -12.84 2.13 18.50
C LEU A 286 -13.09 1.80 19.98
N ALA A 287 -14.07 0.95 20.29
CA ALA A 287 -14.25 0.47 21.66
C ALA A 287 -13.12 -0.51 22.00
N ARG A 288 -12.79 -1.41 21.07
CA ARG A 288 -11.67 -2.34 21.24
C ARG A 288 -10.32 -1.63 21.28
N VAL A 289 -10.12 -0.58 20.47
CA VAL A 289 -8.93 0.28 20.53
C VAL A 289 -8.69 0.82 21.94
N ARG A 290 -9.71 1.37 22.60
CA ARG A 290 -9.61 1.89 23.97
C ARG A 290 -9.23 0.83 25.00
N LEU A 291 -9.72 -0.41 24.82
CA LEU A 291 -9.43 -1.52 25.73
C LEU A 291 -8.03 -2.12 25.55
N LEU A 292 -7.44 -1.97 24.35
CA LEU A 292 -6.12 -2.53 24.01
C LEU A 292 -4.96 -1.58 24.35
N ALA A 293 -5.24 -0.29 24.41
CA ALA A 293 -4.25 0.73 24.71
C ALA A 293 -3.82 0.66 26.19
N ASP A 294 -2.53 0.87 26.43
CA ASP A 294 -1.94 1.02 27.76
C ASP A 294 -0.86 2.12 27.74
N ASP A 295 -0.19 2.34 28.88
CA ASP A 295 0.87 3.35 29.02
C ASP A 295 2.11 3.09 28.14
N ARG A 296 2.18 1.93 27.48
CA ARG A 296 3.27 1.54 26.56
C ARG A 296 2.83 1.55 25.10
N THR A 297 1.58 1.92 24.81
CA THR A 297 1.10 2.07 23.44
C THR A 297 1.73 3.32 22.82
N ALA A 298 2.48 3.14 21.73
CA ALA A 298 3.27 4.20 21.14
C ALA A 298 2.59 4.92 19.96
N ALA A 299 1.72 4.21 19.23
CA ALA A 299 1.00 4.74 18.08
C ALA A 299 -0.21 3.87 17.72
N MET A 300 -1.14 4.46 16.95
CA MET A 300 -2.18 3.74 16.23
C MET A 300 -1.92 3.83 14.72
N VAL A 301 -1.86 2.68 14.05
CA VAL A 301 -1.75 2.63 12.58
C VAL A 301 -3.15 2.60 11.99
N VAL A 302 -3.40 3.43 10.98
CA VAL A 302 -4.66 3.49 10.23
C VAL A 302 -4.35 3.32 8.76
N ILE A 303 -4.96 2.35 8.09
CA ILE A 303 -4.74 2.09 6.65
C ILE A 303 -6.03 2.45 5.90
N ASN A 304 -6.01 3.56 5.16
CA ASN A 304 -7.18 4.09 4.48
C ASN A 304 -6.81 4.83 3.16
N PRO A 305 -7.35 4.44 1.99
CA PRO A 305 -8.18 3.26 1.74
C PRO A 305 -7.50 1.93 2.10
N ASN A 306 -8.30 0.95 2.52
CA ASN A 306 -7.78 -0.24 3.19
C ASN A 306 -7.36 -1.35 2.22
N ASN A 307 -6.16 -1.90 2.42
CA ASN A 307 -5.78 -3.25 1.99
C ASN A 307 -5.75 -4.13 3.25
N PRO A 308 -6.57 -5.18 3.33
CA PRO A 308 -7.18 -5.92 2.21
C PRO A 308 -8.66 -5.63 1.89
N CYS A 309 -9.35 -4.80 2.66
CA CYS A 309 -10.82 -4.76 2.64
C CYS A 309 -11.42 -3.93 1.49
N GLY A 310 -10.66 -3.03 0.87
CA GLY A 310 -11.19 -2.07 -0.10
C GLY A 310 -12.07 -0.98 0.52
N ALA A 311 -12.04 -0.83 1.84
CA ALA A 311 -12.82 0.15 2.58
C ALA A 311 -12.28 1.57 2.42
N VAL A 312 -13.18 2.54 2.45
CA VAL A 312 -12.89 3.99 2.45
C VAL A 312 -13.62 4.61 3.63
N TYR A 313 -12.89 5.08 4.63
CA TYR A 313 -13.50 5.64 5.82
C TYR A 313 -14.14 6.99 5.56
N SER A 314 -15.35 7.15 6.09
CA SER A 314 -16.06 8.43 6.08
C SER A 314 -15.31 9.48 6.89
N ARG A 315 -15.50 10.76 6.54
CA ARG A 315 -15.02 11.90 7.34
C ARG A 315 -15.40 11.78 8.81
N ARG A 316 -16.64 11.35 9.09
CA ARG A 316 -17.16 11.16 10.45
C ARG A 316 -16.34 10.11 11.20
N HIS A 317 -16.07 8.95 10.59
CA HIS A 317 -15.31 7.90 11.24
C HIS A 317 -13.84 8.28 11.45
N LEU A 318 -13.21 8.97 10.48
CA LEU A 318 -11.85 9.50 10.64
C LEU A 318 -11.74 10.52 11.78
N LEU A 319 -12.76 11.37 11.97
CA LEU A 319 -12.82 12.26 13.15
C LEU A 319 -12.89 11.45 14.45
N GLN A 320 -13.74 10.41 14.51
CA GLN A 320 -13.84 9.54 15.69
C GLN A 320 -12.52 8.82 16.00
N ILE A 321 -11.78 8.40 14.96
CA ILE A 321 -10.42 7.86 15.10
C ILE A 321 -9.50 8.92 15.72
N ALA A 322 -9.49 10.15 15.19
CA ALA A 322 -8.67 11.25 15.71
C ALA A 322 -8.99 11.57 17.18
N GLU A 323 -10.27 11.63 17.53
CA GLU A 323 -10.73 11.87 18.90
C GLU A 323 -10.30 10.74 19.85
N THR A 324 -10.40 9.49 19.40
CA THR A 324 -9.94 8.32 20.16
C THR A 324 -8.42 8.36 20.36
N ALA A 325 -7.65 8.70 19.33
CA ALA A 325 -6.20 8.86 19.45
C ALA A 325 -5.82 9.98 20.42
N ARG A 326 -6.53 11.12 20.39
CA ARG A 326 -6.36 12.22 21.33
C ARG A 326 -6.65 11.78 22.77
N GLU A 327 -7.76 11.08 23.01
CA GLU A 327 -8.11 10.52 24.34
C GLU A 327 -6.98 9.65 24.90
N LEU A 328 -6.34 8.86 24.04
CA LEU A 328 -5.26 7.96 24.39
C LEU A 328 -3.87 8.60 24.34
N SER A 329 -3.77 9.90 23.99
CA SER A 329 -2.51 10.62 23.79
C SER A 329 -1.56 9.95 22.77
N LEU A 330 -2.12 9.36 21.72
CA LEU A 330 -1.38 8.63 20.69
C LEU A 330 -1.25 9.45 19.39
N PRO A 331 -0.10 9.40 18.70
CA PRO A 331 -0.03 9.79 17.31
C PRO A 331 -0.68 8.74 16.40
N ILE A 332 -1.15 9.20 15.24
CA ILE A 332 -1.68 8.34 14.19
C ILE A 332 -0.63 8.18 13.09
N VAL A 333 -0.33 6.94 12.73
CA VAL A 333 0.42 6.60 11.51
C VAL A 333 -0.60 6.26 10.43
N ALA A 334 -0.85 7.19 9.51
CA ALA A 334 -1.83 7.05 8.45
C ALA A 334 -1.18 6.50 7.18
N ASP A 335 -1.44 5.24 6.85
CA ASP A 335 -1.07 4.64 5.57
C ASP A 335 -2.10 5.01 4.49
N GLU A 336 -1.72 5.97 3.66
CA GLU A 336 -2.54 6.53 2.59
C GLU A 336 -1.91 6.24 1.22
N VAL A 337 -1.21 5.11 1.06
CA VAL A 337 -0.63 4.72 -0.25
C VAL A 337 -1.69 4.53 -1.34
N TYR A 338 -2.96 4.31 -0.96
CA TYR A 338 -4.12 4.26 -1.85
C TYR A 338 -4.91 5.58 -1.89
N ALA A 339 -4.35 6.69 -1.40
CA ALA A 339 -5.02 7.99 -1.43
C ALA A 339 -5.59 8.29 -2.82
N HIS A 340 -6.85 8.72 -2.84
CA HIS A 340 -7.64 9.01 -4.05
C HIS A 340 -7.89 7.83 -4.99
N MET A 341 -7.48 6.60 -4.64
CA MET A 341 -7.94 5.40 -5.34
C MET A 341 -9.31 4.98 -4.80
N VAL A 342 -10.33 5.79 -5.07
CA VAL A 342 -11.70 5.65 -4.55
C VAL A 342 -12.73 5.74 -5.68
N PHE A 343 -13.85 5.03 -5.55
CA PHE A 343 -14.92 4.92 -6.54
C PHE A 343 -16.26 4.63 -5.85
N GLY A 344 -17.35 4.45 -6.62
CA GLY A 344 -18.68 4.17 -6.05
C GLY A 344 -19.27 5.34 -5.25
N GLY A 345 -18.94 6.58 -5.63
CA GLY A 345 -19.40 7.81 -4.95
C GLY A 345 -18.70 8.12 -3.63
N SER A 346 -17.67 7.36 -3.25
CA SER A 346 -16.92 7.59 -2.01
C SER A 346 -15.91 8.73 -2.17
N GLU A 347 -15.68 9.49 -1.09
CA GLU A 347 -14.69 10.56 -1.04
C GLU A 347 -13.47 10.10 -0.21
N PHE A 348 -12.26 10.37 -0.73
CA PHE A 348 -11.06 10.22 0.07
C PHE A 348 -10.85 11.48 0.94
N VAL A 349 -10.79 11.28 2.25
CA VAL A 349 -10.43 12.33 3.21
C VAL A 349 -9.10 11.98 3.86
N PRO A 350 -8.06 12.83 3.74
CA PRO A 350 -6.78 12.57 4.36
C PRO A 350 -6.88 12.70 5.89
N MET A 351 -6.21 11.81 6.62
CA MET A 351 -6.13 11.83 8.08
C MET A 351 -5.53 13.15 8.59
N ALA A 352 -4.62 13.75 7.83
CA ALA A 352 -4.02 15.06 8.12
C ALA A 352 -5.05 16.20 8.21
N ALA A 353 -6.27 16.04 7.68
CA ALA A 353 -7.37 16.99 7.90
C ALA A 353 -7.81 17.08 9.37
N PHE A 354 -7.37 16.15 10.22
CA PHE A 354 -7.67 16.09 11.65
C PHE A 354 -6.42 16.25 12.53
N ALA A 355 -5.32 16.78 11.96
CA ALA A 355 -4.06 16.98 12.68
C ALA A 355 -4.17 17.94 13.89
N SER A 356 -5.16 18.83 13.89
CA SER A 356 -5.50 19.67 15.05
C SER A 356 -6.18 18.92 16.19
N VAL A 357 -6.61 17.68 15.98
CA VAL A 357 -7.17 16.80 17.02
C VAL A 357 -6.11 15.86 17.57
N ALA A 358 -5.36 15.19 16.69
CA ALA A 358 -4.26 14.31 17.05
C ALA A 358 -3.14 14.40 16.00
N PRO A 359 -1.85 14.33 16.38
CA PRO A 359 -0.74 14.46 15.43
C PRO A 359 -0.69 13.26 14.48
N VAL A 360 -0.38 13.53 13.20
CA VAL A 360 -0.44 12.53 12.13
C VAL A 360 0.89 12.41 11.40
N LEU A 361 1.36 11.17 11.23
CA LEU A 361 2.40 10.80 10.27
C LEU A 361 1.74 10.13 9.07
N THR A 362 1.69 10.81 7.92
CA THR A 362 1.13 10.26 6.69
C THR A 362 2.20 9.54 5.87
N ILE A 363 1.92 8.30 5.49
CA ILE A 363 2.71 7.51 4.55
C ILE A 363 2.01 7.52 3.19
N GLY A 364 2.76 7.87 2.14
CA GLY A 364 2.29 7.78 0.76
C GLY A 364 3.36 7.23 -0.18
N ALA A 365 2.95 6.86 -1.40
CA ALA A 365 3.87 6.34 -2.40
C ALA A 365 3.36 6.47 -3.84
N LEU A 366 4.29 6.49 -4.80
CA LEU A 366 3.95 6.41 -6.23
C LEU A 366 3.46 5.02 -6.67
N SER A 367 3.59 4.02 -5.79
CA SER A 367 3.46 2.61 -6.17
C SER A 367 2.07 2.19 -6.64
N LYS A 368 1.00 2.85 -6.20
CA LYS A 368 -0.39 2.45 -6.45
C LYS A 368 -1.07 3.42 -7.39
N ARG A 369 -1.29 4.67 -6.97
CA ARG A 369 -1.98 5.68 -7.78
C ARG A 369 -1.28 6.00 -9.12
N TRP A 370 0.05 5.89 -9.18
CA TRP A 370 0.84 6.13 -10.41
C TRP A 370 1.31 4.85 -11.12
N LEU A 371 0.95 3.66 -10.60
CA LEU A 371 1.24 2.37 -11.23
C LEU A 371 2.72 2.11 -11.53
N VAL A 372 3.62 2.70 -10.73
CA VAL A 372 5.08 2.50 -10.84
C VAL A 372 5.66 1.88 -9.57
N PRO A 373 5.14 0.72 -9.08
CA PRO A 373 5.60 0.12 -7.84
C PRO A 373 7.10 -0.23 -7.85
N GLY A 374 7.66 -0.52 -9.03
CA GLY A 374 9.08 -0.79 -9.24
C GLY A 374 10.00 0.43 -9.13
N TRP A 375 9.49 1.66 -9.16
CA TRP A 375 10.31 2.87 -9.06
C TRP A 375 10.73 3.20 -7.63
N ARG A 376 10.12 2.52 -6.64
CA ARG A 376 10.51 2.57 -5.23
C ARG A 376 10.62 4.00 -4.66
N LEU A 377 9.63 4.86 -4.93
CA LEU A 377 9.55 6.18 -4.30
C LEU A 377 8.26 6.34 -3.50
N GLY A 378 8.41 6.80 -2.26
CA GLY A 378 7.34 7.20 -1.36
C GLY A 378 7.78 8.30 -0.43
N TRP A 379 6.98 8.58 0.59
CA TRP A 379 7.23 9.68 1.52
C TRP A 379 6.60 9.45 2.90
N ILE A 380 7.14 10.14 3.88
CA ILE A 380 6.52 10.44 5.17
C ILE A 380 6.24 11.94 5.19
N ALA A 381 5.06 12.34 5.62
CA ALA A 381 4.73 13.74 5.91
C ALA A 381 4.21 13.86 7.34
N ILE A 382 4.71 14.84 8.08
CA ILE A 382 4.33 15.08 9.48
C ILE A 382 3.38 16.27 9.54
N SER A 383 2.18 16.04 10.09
CA SER A 383 1.18 17.07 10.37
C SER A 383 0.98 17.16 11.89
N ASP A 384 1.63 18.14 12.50
CA ASP A 384 1.73 18.29 13.96
C ASP A 384 1.71 19.77 14.36
N PRO A 385 0.54 20.43 14.35
CA PRO A 385 0.42 21.86 14.62
C PRO A 385 0.88 22.27 16.03
N PHE A 386 0.93 21.32 16.98
CA PHE A 386 1.30 21.59 18.37
C PHE A 386 2.73 21.14 18.73
N GLY A 387 3.48 20.56 17.80
CA GLY A 387 4.87 20.18 18.00
C GLY A 387 5.09 18.93 18.88
N ALA A 388 4.07 18.08 19.06
CA ALA A 388 4.14 16.85 19.84
C ALA A 388 5.13 15.81 19.26
N LEU A 389 5.37 15.84 17.95
CA LEU A 389 6.23 14.92 17.21
C LEU A 389 7.63 15.48 16.94
N ARG A 390 8.06 16.57 17.59
CA ARG A 390 9.40 17.16 17.36
C ARG A 390 10.54 16.15 17.50
N GLN A 391 10.51 15.31 18.54
CA GLN A 391 11.56 14.29 18.74
C GLN A 391 11.45 13.14 17.73
N VAL A 392 10.23 12.76 17.35
CA VAL A 392 9.98 11.75 16.30
C VAL A 392 10.53 12.24 14.96
N LYS A 393 10.32 13.51 14.62
CA LYS A 393 10.90 14.13 13.41
C LYS A 393 12.43 14.06 13.39
N VAL A 394 13.09 14.37 14.51
CA VAL A 394 14.54 14.24 14.65
C VAL A 394 14.99 12.77 14.51
N ALA A 395 14.23 11.82 15.06
CA ALA A 395 14.51 10.40 14.91
C ALA A 395 14.38 9.95 13.43
N ILE A 396 13.36 10.43 12.71
CA ILE A 396 13.19 10.19 11.27
C ILE A 396 14.37 10.75 10.49
N GLU A 397 14.79 12.00 10.75
CA GLU A 397 15.97 12.61 10.12
C GLU A 397 17.23 11.76 10.31
N ARG A 398 17.45 11.23 11.52
CA ARG A 398 18.56 10.31 11.82
C ARG A 398 18.45 9.01 11.03
N MET A 399 17.26 8.41 10.96
CA MET A 399 17.01 7.19 10.18
C MET A 399 17.25 7.40 8.68
N MET A 400 16.90 8.57 8.15
CA MET A 400 17.15 8.90 6.75
C MET A 400 18.65 9.00 6.45
N ASN A 401 19.48 9.44 7.40
CA ASN A 401 20.94 9.45 7.25
C ASN A 401 21.57 8.05 7.26
N VAL A 402 20.89 7.03 7.79
CA VAL A 402 21.36 5.64 7.77
C VAL A 402 21.06 4.95 6.44
N THR A 403 19.92 5.26 5.83
CA THR A 403 19.40 4.53 4.65
C THR A 403 19.51 5.29 3.32
N LEU A 404 19.82 6.59 3.36
CA LEU A 404 20.16 7.47 2.23
C LEU A 404 19.06 7.74 1.18
N GLY A 405 17.79 7.54 1.53
CA GLY A 405 16.64 7.97 0.71
C GLY A 405 16.50 7.26 -0.65
N PRO A 406 15.47 7.62 -1.46
CA PRO A 406 15.20 6.99 -2.75
C PRO A 406 16.06 7.57 -3.88
N THR A 407 16.12 6.85 -5.01
CA THR A 407 16.86 7.26 -6.22
C THR A 407 16.54 8.71 -6.66
N SER A 408 17.59 9.50 -6.85
CA SER A 408 17.54 10.92 -7.26
C SER A 408 16.86 11.12 -8.62
N ILE A 409 17.06 10.20 -9.56
CA ILE A 409 16.46 10.23 -10.89
C ILE A 409 14.93 10.19 -10.80
N VAL A 410 14.35 9.36 -9.92
CA VAL A 410 12.88 9.32 -9.75
C VAL A 410 12.40 10.54 -8.97
N GLN A 411 13.21 11.12 -8.09
CA GLN A 411 12.85 12.37 -7.41
C GLN A 411 12.63 13.51 -8.43
N ALA A 412 13.45 13.58 -9.50
CA ALA A 412 13.34 14.58 -10.56
C ALA A 412 11.94 14.68 -11.19
N VAL A 413 11.22 13.55 -11.29
CA VAL A 413 9.91 13.49 -11.94
C VAL A 413 8.74 13.69 -10.97
N VAL A 414 8.99 13.73 -9.65
CA VAL A 414 7.95 13.87 -8.62
C VAL A 414 7.06 15.11 -8.82
N PRO A 415 7.58 16.32 -9.10
CA PRO A 415 6.73 17.49 -9.32
C PRO A 415 5.74 17.32 -10.47
N TYR A 416 6.16 16.67 -11.56
CA TYR A 416 5.29 16.38 -12.69
C TYR A 416 4.21 15.36 -12.32
N LEU A 417 4.60 14.25 -11.68
CA LEU A 417 3.66 13.19 -11.29
C LEU A 417 2.59 13.69 -10.31
N LEU A 418 2.95 14.58 -9.39
CA LEU A 418 2.03 15.16 -8.40
C LEU A 418 1.24 16.37 -8.93
N SER A 419 1.46 16.77 -10.18
CA SER A 419 0.70 17.85 -10.82
C SER A 419 -0.62 17.36 -11.41
N SER A 420 -1.49 18.30 -11.77
CA SER A 420 -2.76 18.00 -12.46
C SER A 420 -2.58 17.43 -13.87
N ALA A 421 -1.34 17.39 -14.41
CA ALA A 421 -1.06 16.77 -15.70
C ALA A 421 -1.36 15.25 -15.72
N CYS A 422 -1.47 14.62 -14.54
CA CYS A 422 -1.80 13.19 -14.41
C CYS A 422 -3.29 12.92 -14.13
N ASP A 423 -4.15 13.95 -14.02
CA ASP A 423 -5.53 13.79 -13.56
C ASP A 423 -6.38 12.91 -14.49
N GLU A 424 -6.27 13.08 -15.81
CA GLU A 424 -7.00 12.25 -16.79
C GLU A 424 -6.57 10.78 -16.72
N PHE A 425 -5.27 10.51 -16.53
CA PHE A 425 -4.77 9.16 -16.32
C PHE A 425 -5.35 8.55 -15.03
N HIS A 426 -5.35 9.29 -13.93
CA HIS A 426 -5.92 8.81 -12.67
C HIS A 426 -7.42 8.53 -12.79
N LYS A 427 -8.17 9.40 -13.46
CA LYS A 427 -9.60 9.21 -13.72
C LYS A 427 -9.85 7.94 -14.52
N HIS A 428 -9.11 7.72 -15.60
CA HIS A 428 -9.22 6.50 -16.40
C HIS A 428 -8.95 5.22 -15.58
N VAL A 429 -7.90 5.21 -14.76
CA VAL A 429 -7.59 4.07 -13.89
C VAL A 429 -8.71 3.82 -12.87
N MET A 430 -9.35 4.88 -12.34
CA MET A 430 -10.48 4.73 -11.42
C MET A 430 -11.72 4.15 -12.10
N GLU A 431 -12.04 4.58 -13.32
CA GLU A 431 -13.14 4.02 -14.12
C GLU A 431 -12.93 2.51 -14.36
N LEU A 432 -11.70 2.10 -14.72
CA LEU A 432 -11.37 0.68 -14.89
C LEU A 432 -11.50 -0.12 -13.59
N LEU A 433 -11.03 0.42 -12.47
CA LEU A 433 -11.15 -0.24 -11.16
C LEU A 433 -12.61 -0.35 -10.72
N GLU A 434 -13.43 0.65 -10.96
CA GLU A 434 -14.86 0.63 -10.63
C GLU A 434 -15.60 -0.44 -11.44
N ILE A 435 -15.38 -0.50 -12.75
CA ILE A 435 -15.95 -1.55 -13.62
C ILE A 435 -15.51 -2.94 -13.14
N SER A 436 -14.22 -3.11 -12.84
CA SER A 436 -13.65 -4.37 -12.40
C SER A 436 -14.19 -4.82 -11.03
N SER A 437 -14.28 -3.89 -10.09
CA SER A 437 -14.90 -4.08 -8.77
C SER A 437 -16.36 -4.50 -8.90
N ASN A 438 -17.14 -3.82 -9.75
CA ASN A 438 -18.54 -4.13 -9.98
C ASN A 438 -18.74 -5.55 -10.53
N SER A 439 -17.92 -5.96 -11.50
CA SER A 439 -17.99 -7.30 -12.09
C SER A 439 -17.64 -8.39 -11.07
N VAL A 440 -16.54 -8.24 -10.33
CA VAL A 440 -16.13 -9.19 -9.29
C VAL A 440 -17.17 -9.28 -8.19
N TYR A 441 -17.67 -8.13 -7.68
CA TYR A 441 -18.69 -8.11 -6.64
C TYR A 441 -19.93 -8.88 -7.08
N LYS A 442 -20.46 -8.60 -8.28
CA LYS A 442 -21.62 -9.30 -8.84
C LYS A 442 -21.40 -10.81 -8.89
N LYS A 443 -20.34 -11.26 -9.55
CA LYS A 443 -20.04 -12.69 -9.74
C LYS A 443 -19.81 -13.43 -8.42
N ILE A 444 -19.08 -12.83 -7.48
CA ILE A 444 -18.79 -13.44 -6.18
C ILE A 444 -20.06 -13.57 -5.33
N THR A 445 -20.96 -12.59 -5.36
CA THR A 445 -22.23 -12.68 -4.63
C THR A 445 -23.20 -13.73 -5.17
N GLU A 446 -22.96 -14.25 -6.38
CA GLU A 446 -23.73 -15.35 -6.97
C GLU A 446 -23.20 -16.75 -6.58
N ILE A 447 -22.10 -16.83 -5.82
CA ILE A 447 -21.52 -18.09 -5.36
C ILE A 447 -22.10 -18.44 -3.99
N GLU A 448 -22.78 -19.59 -3.91
CA GLU A 448 -23.30 -20.10 -2.64
C GLU A 448 -22.16 -20.38 -1.65
N GLY A 449 -22.36 -20.03 -0.38
CA GLY A 449 -21.33 -20.12 0.66
C GLY A 449 -20.33 -18.96 0.68
N PHE A 450 -20.42 -17.97 -0.22
CA PHE A 450 -19.56 -16.78 -0.20
C PHE A 450 -20.32 -15.56 0.32
N LYS A 451 -19.67 -14.77 1.18
CA LYS A 451 -20.22 -13.52 1.70
C LYS A 451 -19.24 -12.36 1.56
N CYS A 452 -19.55 -11.45 0.64
CA CYS A 452 -18.88 -10.15 0.53
C CYS A 452 -19.69 -9.11 1.29
N HIS A 453 -19.43 -8.97 2.60
CA HIS A 453 -20.22 -8.12 3.51
C HIS A 453 -20.35 -6.68 3.07
N PHE A 454 -19.32 -6.17 2.42
CA PHE A 454 -19.28 -4.81 1.93
C PHE A 454 -18.63 -4.75 0.57
N LYS A 455 -19.25 -4.02 -0.35
CA LYS A 455 -18.69 -3.78 -1.68
C LYS A 455 -17.47 -2.85 -1.53
N PRO A 456 -16.31 -3.18 -2.14
CA PRO A 456 -15.14 -2.32 -2.03
C PRO A 456 -15.43 -0.95 -2.66
N GLN A 457 -14.91 0.09 -2.04
CA GLN A 457 -15.08 1.50 -2.41
C GLN A 457 -13.75 2.15 -2.84
N GLY A 458 -12.63 1.45 -2.66
CA GLY A 458 -11.32 1.95 -3.02
C GLY A 458 -10.24 0.87 -3.00
N ALA A 459 -8.99 1.33 -3.10
CA ALA A 459 -7.81 0.50 -3.30
C ALA A 459 -7.97 -0.42 -4.53
N MET A 460 -7.77 -1.73 -4.37
CA MET A 460 -7.82 -2.71 -5.47
C MET A 460 -8.11 -4.15 -4.99
N PHE A 461 -8.68 -4.29 -3.79
CA PHE A 461 -8.94 -5.59 -3.16
C PHE A 461 -10.30 -5.63 -2.49
N THR A 462 -10.87 -6.83 -2.40
CA THR A 462 -12.01 -7.13 -1.54
C THR A 462 -11.74 -8.36 -0.68
N MET A 463 -12.33 -8.39 0.50
CA MET A 463 -12.34 -9.54 1.40
C MET A 463 -13.68 -10.27 1.29
N VAL A 464 -13.62 -11.58 1.11
CA VAL A 464 -14.79 -12.44 0.96
C VAL A 464 -14.72 -13.54 1.99
N GLU A 465 -15.75 -13.65 2.83
CA GLU A 465 -15.90 -14.75 3.77
C GLU A 465 -16.34 -15.99 3.01
N ILE A 466 -15.77 -17.15 3.36
CA ILE A 466 -16.11 -18.44 2.79
C ILE A 466 -16.71 -19.34 3.87
N ASN A 467 -17.89 -19.88 3.62
CA ASN A 467 -18.47 -20.91 4.45
C ASN A 467 -17.85 -22.27 4.10
N THR A 468 -16.70 -22.57 4.70
CA THR A 468 -15.99 -23.85 4.44
C THR A 468 -16.79 -25.08 4.86
N SER A 469 -17.78 -24.94 5.75
CA SER A 469 -18.64 -26.06 6.16
C SER A 469 -19.55 -26.59 5.04
N GLU A 470 -19.81 -25.78 4.02
CA GLU A 470 -20.59 -26.18 2.84
C GLU A 470 -19.73 -26.81 1.73
N LEU A 471 -18.40 -26.80 1.87
CA LEU A 471 -17.45 -27.27 0.87
C LEU A 471 -16.80 -28.58 1.32
N VAL A 472 -17.20 -29.71 0.73
CA VAL A 472 -16.68 -31.03 1.15
C VAL A 472 -15.16 -31.10 1.03
N GLY A 473 -14.54 -31.55 2.12
CA GLY A 473 -13.11 -31.76 2.19
C GLY A 473 -12.29 -30.47 2.20
N VAL A 474 -12.89 -29.28 2.23
CA VAL A 474 -12.17 -28.01 2.42
C VAL A 474 -12.15 -27.70 3.93
N LYS A 475 -10.95 -27.71 4.53
CA LYS A 475 -10.83 -27.50 5.98
C LYS A 475 -10.89 -26.03 6.41
N ASP A 476 -10.17 -25.19 5.69
CA ASP A 476 -9.99 -23.77 5.98
C ASP A 476 -9.65 -22.99 4.69
N ASP A 477 -9.40 -21.69 4.80
CA ASP A 477 -9.05 -20.81 3.68
C ASP A 477 -7.73 -21.14 2.99
N MET A 478 -6.76 -21.72 3.73
CA MET A 478 -5.50 -22.18 3.13
C MET A 478 -5.72 -23.42 2.27
N ASP A 479 -6.48 -24.40 2.78
CA ASP A 479 -6.84 -25.60 2.03
C ASP A 479 -7.74 -25.27 0.83
N PHE A 480 -8.67 -24.33 1.00
CA PHE A 480 -9.48 -23.78 -0.11
C PHE A 480 -8.59 -23.24 -1.22
N ALA A 481 -7.67 -22.32 -0.91
CA ALA A 481 -6.81 -21.70 -1.92
C ALA A 481 -5.87 -22.71 -2.58
N ARG A 482 -5.35 -23.69 -1.83
CA ARG A 482 -4.49 -24.75 -2.36
C ARG A 482 -5.24 -25.64 -3.35
N LYS A 483 -6.45 -26.07 -3.01
CA LYS A 483 -7.29 -26.91 -3.86
C LYS A 483 -7.77 -26.17 -5.10
N LEU A 484 -8.23 -24.93 -4.94
CA LEU A 484 -8.60 -24.06 -6.05
C LEU A 484 -7.42 -23.90 -7.02
N MET A 485 -6.22 -23.64 -6.51
CA MET A 485 -5.03 -23.50 -7.35
C MET A 485 -4.68 -24.82 -8.07
N LYS A 486 -4.83 -25.96 -7.40
CA LYS A 486 -4.55 -27.29 -7.96
C LYS A 486 -5.56 -27.74 -9.02
N GLU A 487 -6.83 -27.36 -8.90
CA GLU A 487 -7.89 -27.80 -9.82
C GLU A 487 -8.16 -26.78 -10.93
N GLU A 488 -8.14 -25.49 -10.59
CA GLU A 488 -8.59 -24.39 -11.45
C GLU A 488 -7.46 -23.43 -11.87
N SER A 489 -6.25 -23.55 -11.32
CA SER A 489 -5.16 -22.59 -11.54
C SER A 489 -5.57 -21.14 -11.27
N VAL A 490 -6.44 -20.93 -10.28
CA VAL A 490 -6.81 -19.59 -9.81
C VAL A 490 -6.16 -19.34 -8.46
N LEU A 491 -5.24 -18.38 -8.40
CA LEU A 491 -4.60 -17.97 -7.16
C LEU A 491 -5.45 -16.89 -6.48
N VAL A 492 -5.96 -17.20 -5.29
CA VAL A 492 -6.50 -16.22 -4.32
C VAL A 492 -5.57 -16.16 -3.12
N LEU A 493 -5.65 -15.09 -2.31
CA LEU A 493 -4.87 -15.02 -1.08
C LEU A 493 -5.73 -15.45 0.13
N PRO A 494 -5.34 -16.48 0.90
CA PRO A 494 -6.02 -16.89 2.12
C PRO A 494 -6.07 -15.75 3.15
N GLY A 495 -7.21 -15.55 3.81
CA GLY A 495 -7.41 -14.48 4.79
C GLY A 495 -6.64 -14.69 6.09
N SER A 496 -6.30 -15.93 6.43
CA SER A 496 -5.54 -16.28 7.63
C SER A 496 -4.16 -15.62 7.67
N VAL A 497 -3.53 -15.40 6.51
CA VAL A 497 -2.26 -14.66 6.38
C VAL A 497 -2.41 -13.15 6.57
N LEU A 498 -3.66 -12.66 6.64
CA LEU A 498 -4.06 -11.28 6.87
C LEU A 498 -4.78 -11.12 8.22
N GLY A 499 -4.93 -12.20 8.98
CA GLY A 499 -5.55 -12.21 10.31
C GLY A 499 -7.02 -12.62 10.37
N LEU A 500 -7.63 -13.11 9.28
CA LEU A 500 -9.02 -13.58 9.25
C LEU A 500 -9.16 -15.02 8.72
N LYS A 501 -9.52 -15.98 9.58
CA LYS A 501 -9.72 -17.39 9.18
C LYS A 501 -11.01 -17.58 8.38
N ASN A 502 -10.98 -18.44 7.36
CA ASN A 502 -12.11 -18.69 6.46
C ASN A 502 -12.53 -17.44 5.66
N TRP A 503 -11.55 -16.64 5.25
CA TRP A 503 -11.73 -15.54 4.30
C TRP A 503 -10.75 -15.70 3.15
N ILE A 504 -11.01 -15.02 2.04
CA ILE A 504 -10.05 -14.84 0.94
C ILE A 504 -10.00 -13.38 0.54
N ARG A 505 -8.80 -12.90 0.18
CA ARG A 505 -8.61 -11.61 -0.48
C ARG A 505 -8.55 -11.81 -1.98
N ILE A 506 -9.38 -11.07 -2.69
CA ILE A 506 -9.43 -11.04 -4.15
C ILE A 506 -8.94 -9.69 -4.65
N PHE A 507 -7.94 -9.71 -5.52
CA PHE A 507 -7.51 -8.57 -6.31
C PHE A 507 -8.42 -8.43 -7.54
N PHE A 508 -9.05 -7.26 -7.69
CA PHE A 508 -9.91 -6.95 -8.85
C PHE A 508 -9.23 -6.00 -9.84
N GLY A 509 -7.92 -5.80 -9.75
CA GLY A 509 -7.17 -4.93 -10.65
C GLY A 509 -6.69 -5.62 -11.94
N ALA A 510 -7.58 -6.30 -12.65
CA ALA A 510 -7.27 -7.01 -13.90
C ALA A 510 -8.37 -6.72 -14.95
N PRO A 511 -8.13 -6.97 -16.25
CA PRO A 511 -9.18 -6.89 -17.26
C PRO A 511 -10.42 -7.71 -16.89
N VAL A 512 -11.61 -7.16 -17.14
CA VAL A 512 -12.90 -7.77 -16.74
C VAL A 512 -13.04 -9.21 -17.22
N GLY A 513 -12.65 -9.53 -18.46
CA GLY A 513 -12.73 -10.91 -18.96
C GLY A 513 -11.89 -11.91 -18.16
N ILE A 514 -10.72 -11.51 -17.66
CA ILE A 514 -9.87 -12.36 -16.79
C ILE A 514 -10.53 -12.53 -15.42
N LEU A 515 -11.15 -11.48 -14.89
CA LEU A 515 -11.85 -11.51 -13.61
C LEU A 515 -13.10 -12.40 -13.67
N GLU A 516 -13.89 -12.29 -14.73
CA GLU A 516 -15.09 -13.10 -14.94
C GLU A 516 -14.72 -14.57 -15.10
N GLU A 517 -13.71 -14.90 -15.91
CA GLU A 517 -13.22 -16.27 -16.05
C GLU A 517 -12.76 -16.85 -14.71
N ALA A 518 -12.01 -16.08 -13.92
CA ALA A 518 -11.56 -16.55 -12.61
C ALA A 518 -12.73 -16.79 -11.65
N CYS A 519 -13.72 -15.88 -11.62
CA CYS A 519 -14.92 -16.07 -10.80
C CYS A 519 -15.74 -17.29 -11.25
N ASP A 520 -15.86 -17.52 -12.56
CA ASP A 520 -16.57 -18.69 -13.09
C ASP A 520 -15.87 -19.99 -12.71
N ARG A 521 -14.52 -20.03 -12.76
CA ARG A 521 -13.74 -21.18 -12.27
C ARG A 521 -13.90 -21.39 -10.75
N ILE A 522 -13.91 -20.33 -9.95
CA ILE A 522 -14.18 -20.41 -8.51
C ILE A 522 -15.56 -20.99 -8.25
N LYS A 523 -16.58 -20.50 -8.96
CA LYS A 523 -17.96 -20.98 -8.85
C LYS A 523 -18.06 -22.47 -9.17
N LEU A 524 -17.51 -22.88 -10.31
CA LEU A 524 -17.49 -24.30 -10.72
C LEU A 524 -16.73 -25.18 -9.72
N PHE A 525 -15.66 -24.68 -9.11
CA PHE A 525 -14.98 -25.39 -8.03
C PHE A 525 -15.90 -25.59 -6.82
N CYS A 526 -16.56 -24.52 -6.35
CA CYS A 526 -17.45 -24.58 -5.19
C CYS A 526 -18.63 -25.53 -5.43
N GLU A 527 -19.29 -25.43 -6.59
CA GLU A 527 -20.41 -26.30 -6.97
C GLU A 527 -20.02 -27.79 -6.94
N ARG A 528 -18.81 -28.14 -7.41
CA ARG A 528 -18.30 -29.52 -7.31
C ARG A 528 -18.11 -29.96 -5.86
N GLN A 529 -17.52 -29.11 -5.01
CA GLN A 529 -17.33 -29.45 -3.59
C GLN A 529 -18.65 -29.52 -2.81
N GLN A 530 -19.70 -28.81 -3.24
CA GLN A 530 -21.04 -28.88 -2.65
C GLN A 530 -21.83 -30.12 -3.09
N GLN A 531 -21.69 -30.55 -4.34
CA GLN A 531 -22.39 -31.75 -4.85
C GLN A 531 -21.98 -33.04 -4.12
N TYR A 532 -20.72 -33.14 -3.67
CA TYR A 532 -20.27 -34.24 -2.81
C TYR A 532 -21.03 -34.30 -1.46
N THR A 533 -21.58 -33.18 -0.97
CA THR A 533 -22.42 -33.14 0.25
C THR A 533 -23.76 -33.86 0.00
N ILE A 534 -24.36 -33.67 -1.17
CA ILE A 534 -25.67 -34.25 -1.49
C ILE A 534 -25.53 -35.77 -1.70
N THR A 535 -24.49 -36.24 -2.39
CA THR A 535 -24.33 -37.68 -2.65
C THR A 535 -23.89 -38.48 -1.42
N SER A 536 -23.25 -37.86 -0.44
CA SER A 536 -22.86 -38.52 0.82
C SER A 536 -23.98 -38.54 1.87
N CYS A 537 -24.93 -37.60 1.80
CA CYS A 537 -26.12 -37.56 2.66
C CYS A 537 -27.26 -38.47 2.16
N VAL A 538 -27.31 -38.77 0.86
CA VAL A 538 -28.27 -39.74 0.30
C VAL A 538 -27.62 -41.12 0.35
N GLY A 539 -27.74 -41.80 1.49
CA GLY A 539 -27.33 -43.19 1.64
C GLY A 539 -28.01 -44.07 0.59
N PHE A 540 -27.23 -44.59 -0.35
CA PHE A 540 -27.68 -45.68 -1.21
C PHE A 540 -27.97 -46.90 -0.31
N PRO A 541 -29.13 -47.57 -0.45
CA PRO A 541 -29.32 -48.87 0.17
C PRO A 541 -28.26 -49.82 -0.38
N MET A 542 -27.52 -50.49 0.50
CA MET A 542 -26.67 -51.62 0.13
C MET A 542 -27.51 -52.62 -0.66
N PRO A 543 -27.05 -53.12 -1.83
CA PRO A 543 -27.79 -54.14 -2.55
C PRO A 543 -27.85 -55.42 -1.71
N GLU A 544 -29.07 -55.92 -1.50
CA GLU A 544 -29.31 -57.22 -0.87
C GLU A 544 -28.54 -58.30 -1.63
N LEU A 545 -27.69 -59.01 -0.90
CA LEU A 545 -27.06 -60.25 -1.34
C LEU A 545 -28.16 -61.27 -1.62
N LEU A 546 -28.39 -61.57 -2.90
CA LEU A 546 -29.22 -62.69 -3.34
C LEU A 546 -28.70 -64.01 -2.72
N PRO A 547 -29.59 -64.90 -2.26
CA PRO A 547 -29.18 -66.17 -1.65
C PRO A 547 -28.58 -67.11 -2.70
N PRO A 548 -27.65 -68.00 -2.31
CA PRO A 548 -26.97 -68.89 -3.24
C PRO A 548 -27.95 -69.91 -3.82
N THR A 549 -28.02 -69.95 -5.15
CA THR A 549 -28.74 -70.96 -5.91
C THR A 549 -28.00 -72.29 -5.86
N THR A 550 -28.67 -73.34 -5.38
CA THR A 550 -28.24 -74.74 -5.47
C THR A 550 -28.23 -75.22 -6.92
N PRO A 551 -27.19 -75.96 -7.38
CA PRO A 551 -27.16 -76.54 -8.72
C PRO A 551 -28.02 -77.82 -8.81
N PRO A 552 -28.51 -78.19 -9.99
CA PRO A 552 -29.31 -79.40 -10.17
C PRO A 552 -28.39 -80.62 -10.26
N PHE A 553 -28.73 -81.69 -9.53
CA PHE A 553 -28.23 -83.02 -9.82
C PHE A 553 -29.36 -83.95 -10.22
N ILE A 554 -28.99 -84.80 -11.17
CA ILE A 554 -29.76 -85.69 -12.03
C ILE A 554 -29.88 -87.07 -11.35
N VAL A 555 -30.99 -87.75 -11.67
CA VAL A 555 -31.49 -89.10 -11.29
C VAL A 555 -32.25 -89.19 -9.97
#